data_AF-A0A5C7PB78-F1
#
_entry.id   AF-A0A5C7PB78-F1
#
_cell.length_a   1.000
_cell.length_b   1.000
_cell.length_c   1.000
_cell.angle_alpha   90.00
_cell.angle_beta   90.00
_cell.angle_gamma   90.00
#
_symmetry.space_group_name_H-M   'P 1'
#
loop_
_entity.id
_entity.type
_entity.pdbx_description
1 polymer ?
#
loop_
_entity_poly.entity_id
_entity_poly.type
_entity_poly.pdbx_seq_one_letter_code
_entity_poly.pdbx_strand_id
1 'polypeptide(L)'
;MTPYKHPPLERLLELIHEDPTQFRTGFDAWVANNQGLFTSMVEQAFRVQARGVGHYSIGTIWEVVRHMAFMEGRPRPLNNNWRADAARLMMLAYPMLNDMFVLKDRYSHRLMAPND
;
A
#
# COMPACT_ATOMS: atom_id res chain seq x y z
N MET A 1 10.75 13.90 9.11
CA MET A 1 10.74 13.38 7.73
C MET A 1 11.53 12.08 7.77
N THR A 2 10.89 10.93 7.57
CA THR A 2 11.55 9.63 7.75
C THR A 2 12.60 9.44 6.64
N PRO A 3 13.87 9.11 6.95
CA PRO A 3 14.94 8.96 5.96
C PRO A 3 14.85 7.62 5.22
N TYR A 4 13.63 7.18 4.88
CA TYR A 4 13.42 5.91 4.20
C TYR A 4 13.39 6.13 2.70
N LYS A 5 14.22 5.39 1.97
CA LYS A 5 14.24 5.39 0.52
C LYS A 5 13.12 4.50 0.01
N HIS A 6 12.15 5.06 -0.71
CA HIS A 6 11.13 4.24 -1.38
C HIS A 6 11.82 3.23 -2.32
N PRO A 7 11.39 1.96 -2.32
CA PRO A 7 11.86 1.00 -3.31
C PRO A 7 11.60 1.54 -4.73
N PRO A 8 12.50 1.23 -5.67
CA PRO A 8 12.28 1.59 -7.07
C PRO A 8 11.05 0.84 -7.63
N LEU A 9 10.48 1.33 -8.73
CA LEU A 9 9.28 0.73 -9.33
C LEU A 9 9.49 -0.75 -9.65
N GLU A 10 10.66 -1.08 -10.19
CA GLU A 10 11.08 -2.42 -10.55
C GLU A 10 10.93 -3.37 -9.36
N ARG A 11 11.38 -2.95 -8.17
CA ARG A 11 11.25 -3.77 -6.96
C ARG A 11 9.80 -3.96 -6.53
N LEU A 12 8.97 -2.93 -6.70
CA LEU A 12 7.54 -3.04 -6.39
C LEU A 12 6.84 -4.02 -7.32
N LEU A 13 7.20 -4.04 -8.61
CA LEU A 13 6.65 -4.98 -9.58
C LEU A 13 7.13 -6.40 -9.33
N GLU A 14 8.42 -6.59 -9.00
CA GLU A 14 8.95 -7.88 -8.56
C GLU A 14 8.16 -8.47 -7.38
N LEU A 15 7.92 -7.67 -6.34
CA LEU A 15 7.13 -8.11 -5.17
C LEU A 15 5.71 -8.58 -5.54
N ILE A 16 5.09 -7.95 -6.55
CA ILE A 16 3.77 -8.37 -7.03
C ILE A 16 3.86 -9.70 -7.78
N HIS A 17 4.94 -9.92 -8.54
CA HIS A 17 5.15 -11.11 -9.35
C HIS A 17 5.76 -12.29 -8.58
N GLU A 18 6.37 -12.06 -7.42
CA GLU A 18 6.84 -13.11 -6.49
C GLU A 18 5.67 -13.96 -5.94
N ASP A 19 4.53 -13.33 -5.66
CA ASP A 19 3.29 -14.02 -5.30
C ASP A 19 2.06 -13.36 -5.94
N PRO A 20 1.80 -13.64 -7.23
CA PRO A 20 0.71 -13.00 -7.95
C PRO A 20 -0.67 -13.39 -7.43
N THR A 21 -0.77 -14.49 -6.65
CA THR A 21 -2.05 -14.95 -6.09
C THR A 21 -2.59 -14.03 -4.99
N GLN A 22 -1.71 -13.20 -4.40
CA GLN A 22 -2.11 -12.20 -3.41
C GLN A 22 -2.66 -10.92 -4.02
N PHE A 23 -2.58 -10.75 -5.34
CA PHE A 23 -2.96 -9.52 -6.02
C PHE A 23 -4.01 -9.78 -7.08
N ARG A 24 -4.88 -8.80 -7.29
CA ARG A 24 -5.83 -8.84 -8.40
C ARG A 24 -5.10 -8.65 -9.73
N THR A 25 -5.60 -9.29 -10.78
CA THR A 25 -5.11 -9.11 -12.15
C THR A 25 -5.10 -7.64 -12.54
N GLY A 26 -3.98 -7.17 -13.11
CA GLY A 26 -3.78 -5.78 -13.53
C GLY A 26 -3.34 -4.82 -12.43
N PHE A 27 -3.11 -5.30 -11.21
CA PHE A 27 -2.62 -4.46 -10.12
C PHE A 27 -1.19 -3.94 -10.39
N ASP A 28 -0.33 -4.74 -11.01
CA ASP A 28 1.01 -4.35 -11.47
C ASP A 28 0.96 -3.16 -12.45
N ALA A 29 0.09 -3.23 -13.46
CA ALA A 29 -0.16 -2.15 -14.40
C ALA A 29 -0.70 -0.91 -13.68
N TRP A 30 -1.56 -1.10 -12.67
CA TRP A 30 -2.03 0.01 -11.86
C TRP A 30 -0.89 0.67 -11.08
N VAL A 31 -0.01 -0.10 -10.43
CA VAL A 31 1.15 0.42 -9.69
C VAL A 31 2.10 1.18 -10.60
N ALA A 32 2.43 0.63 -11.77
CA ALA A 32 3.30 1.28 -12.76
C ALA A 32 2.77 2.66 -13.20
N ASN A 33 1.46 2.76 -13.43
CA ASN A 33 0.82 4.01 -13.82
C ASN A 33 0.57 4.98 -12.65
N ASN A 34 0.67 4.51 -11.41
CA ASN A 34 0.28 5.26 -10.21
C ASN A 34 1.38 5.30 -9.14
N GLN A 35 2.66 5.16 -9.51
CA GLN A 35 3.77 5.11 -8.56
C GLN A 35 3.78 6.29 -7.58
N GLY A 36 3.62 7.53 -8.07
CA GLY A 36 3.61 8.71 -7.20
C GLY A 36 2.47 8.70 -6.19
N LEU A 37 1.31 8.18 -6.58
CA LEU A 37 0.16 8.02 -5.68
C LEU A 37 0.43 6.92 -4.63
N PHE A 38 1.00 5.80 -5.05
CA PHE A 38 1.45 4.74 -4.14
C PHE A 38 2.42 5.28 -3.09
N THR A 39 3.43 6.04 -3.52
CA THR A 39 4.38 6.74 -2.65
C THR A 39 3.68 7.65 -1.65
N SER A 40 2.75 8.50 -2.09
CA SER A 40 2.00 9.39 -1.18
C SER A 40 1.20 8.63 -0.14
N MET A 41 0.62 7.46 -0.49
CA MET A 41 -0.06 6.61 0.49
C MET A 41 0.90 6.03 1.52
N VAL A 42 2.08 5.57 1.10
CA VAL A 42 3.12 5.07 2.01
C VAL A 42 3.57 6.17 2.98
N GLU A 43 3.75 7.40 2.50
CA GLU A 43 4.12 8.53 3.36
C GLU A 43 3.06 8.82 4.42
N GLN A 44 1.77 8.74 4.07
CA GLN A 44 0.70 8.85 5.07
C GLN A 44 0.72 7.69 6.07
N ALA A 45 0.98 6.47 5.59
CA ALA A 45 1.10 5.30 6.45
C ALA A 45 2.22 5.48 7.48
N PHE A 46 3.40 5.94 7.06
CA PHE A 46 4.50 6.28 7.96
C PHE A 46 4.14 7.37 8.97
N ARG A 47 3.38 8.40 8.58
CA ARG A 47 2.94 9.44 9.53
C ARG A 47 2.01 8.89 10.60
N VAL A 48 1.14 7.94 10.24
CA VAL A 48 0.24 7.27 11.19
C VAL A 48 1.03 6.34 12.10
N GLN A 49 1.93 5.53 11.54
CA GLN A 49 2.78 4.60 12.27
C GLN A 49 3.72 5.34 13.25
N ALA A 50 4.31 6.47 12.83
CA ALA A 50 5.15 7.32 13.70
C ALA A 50 4.39 7.93 14.90
N ARG A 51 3.05 7.94 14.87
CA ARG A 51 2.21 8.34 16.02
C ARG A 51 1.90 7.17 16.96
N GLY A 52 2.49 5.99 16.74
CA GLY A 52 2.29 4.79 17.56
C GLY A 52 1.04 3.98 17.20
N VAL A 53 0.40 4.26 16.07
CA VAL A 53 -0.79 3.51 15.63
C VAL A 53 -0.35 2.25 14.90
N GLY A 54 -0.46 1.11 15.57
CA GLY A 54 -0.07 -0.20 15.04
C GLY A 54 -1.12 -0.90 14.17
N HIS A 55 -2.40 -0.48 14.22
CA HIS A 55 -3.47 -1.03 13.39
C HIS A 55 -4.31 0.10 12.79
N TYR A 56 -4.44 0.11 11.46
CA TYR A 56 -5.12 1.17 10.75
C TYR A 56 -5.88 0.69 9.52
N SER A 57 -6.90 1.45 9.12
CA SER A 57 -7.66 1.18 7.91
C SER A 57 -6.97 1.79 6.70
N ILE A 58 -6.67 0.96 5.70
CA ILE A 58 -6.21 1.44 4.39
C ILE A 58 -7.24 2.37 3.75
N GLY A 59 -8.54 2.19 4.04
CA GLY A 59 -9.59 3.07 3.56
C GLY A 59 -9.39 4.52 4.01
N THR A 60 -8.90 4.74 5.24
CA THR A 60 -8.66 6.09 5.75
C THR A 60 -7.49 6.75 5.04
N ILE A 61 -6.37 6.03 4.85
CA ILE A 61 -5.23 6.54 4.07
C ILE A 61 -5.66 6.89 2.65
N TRP A 62 -6.48 6.03 2.04
CA TRP A 62 -7.01 6.22 0.70
C TRP A 62 -7.83 7.51 0.57
N GLU A 63 -8.73 7.78 1.52
CA GLU A 63 -9.52 9.01 1.52
C GLU A 63 -8.67 10.25 1.79
N VAL A 64 -7.67 10.17 2.68
CA VAL A 64 -6.73 11.28 2.92
C VAL A 64 -6.00 11.64 1.64
N VAL A 65 -5.43 10.66 0.94
CA VAL A 65 -4.68 10.95 -0.30
C VAL A 65 -5.61 11.44 -1.42
N ARG A 66 -6.85 10.93 -1.48
CA ARG A 66 -7.88 11.47 -2.38
C ARG A 66 -8.15 12.95 -2.10
N HIS A 67 -8.33 13.29 -0.82
CA HIS A 67 -8.59 14.65 -0.40
C HIS A 67 -7.42 15.57 -0.72
N MET A 68 -6.18 15.16 -0.41
CA MET A 68 -4.98 15.93 -0.75
C MET A 68 -4.87 16.20 -2.26
N ALA A 69 -5.08 15.16 -3.09
CA ALA A 69 -5.07 15.31 -4.55
C ALA A 69 -6.16 16.29 -5.06
N PHE A 70 -7.33 16.28 -4.43
CA PHE A 70 -8.40 17.25 -4.72
C PHE A 70 -7.97 18.68 -4.36
N MET A 71 -7.38 18.88 -3.16
CA MET A 71 -6.90 20.19 -2.71
C MET A 71 -5.78 20.75 -3.59
N GLU A 72 -4.97 19.87 -4.20
CA GLU A 72 -3.94 20.22 -5.18
C GLU A 72 -4.49 20.52 -6.60
N GLY A 73 -5.81 20.47 -6.79
CA GLY A 73 -6.45 20.68 -8.10
C GLY A 73 -6.20 19.53 -9.09
N ARG A 74 -5.78 18.35 -8.59
CA ARG A 74 -5.47 17.16 -9.39
C ARG A 74 -6.32 15.97 -8.92
N PRO A 75 -7.66 16.04 -9.00
CA PRO A 75 -8.52 14.95 -8.55
C PRO A 75 -8.15 13.67 -9.30
N ARG A 76 -7.78 12.63 -8.54
CA ARG A 76 -7.45 11.32 -9.10
C ARG A 76 -8.65 10.39 -8.95
N PRO A 77 -9.13 9.75 -10.04
CA PRO A 77 -10.15 8.71 -9.95
C PRO A 77 -9.54 7.47 -9.28
N LEU A 78 -9.55 7.48 -7.95
CA LEU A 78 -9.04 6.40 -7.14
C LEU A 78 -10.06 5.26 -7.09
N ASN A 79 -9.84 4.21 -7.88
CA ASN A 79 -10.68 3.02 -7.87
C ASN A 79 -10.50 2.25 -6.55
N ASN A 80 -11.58 2.06 -5.81
CA ASN A 80 -11.58 1.42 -4.49
C ASN A 80 -11.14 -0.07 -4.54
N ASN A 81 -11.13 -0.70 -5.71
CA ASN A 81 -10.76 -2.10 -5.89
C ASN A 81 -9.30 -2.38 -5.48
N TRP A 82 -8.40 -1.39 -5.66
CA TRP A 82 -6.97 -1.56 -5.43
C TRP A 82 -6.52 -1.33 -3.98
N ARG A 83 -7.42 -0.91 -3.08
CA ARG A 83 -7.08 -0.59 -1.68
C ARG A 83 -6.38 -1.75 -0.97
N ALA A 84 -7.00 -2.94 -1.02
CA ALA A 84 -6.45 -4.11 -0.33
C ALA A 84 -5.10 -4.54 -0.91
N ASP A 85 -4.97 -4.49 -2.24
CA ASP A 85 -3.73 -4.85 -2.95
C ASP A 85 -2.61 -3.85 -2.64
N ALA A 86 -2.93 -2.55 -2.58
CA ALA A 86 -2.01 -1.51 -2.17
C ALA A 86 -1.54 -1.69 -0.72
N ALA A 87 -2.44 -2.02 0.21
CA ALA A 87 -2.06 -2.32 1.59
C ALA A 87 -1.11 -3.53 1.69
N ARG A 88 -1.38 -4.63 0.96
CA ARG A 88 -0.46 -5.80 0.93
C ARG A 88 0.91 -5.39 0.42
N LEU A 89 0.96 -4.68 -0.70
CA LEU A 89 2.23 -4.22 -1.27
C LEU A 89 2.98 -3.30 -0.31
N MET A 90 2.29 -2.44 0.44
CA MET A 90 2.93 -1.61 1.47
C MET A 90 3.55 -2.46 2.60
N MET A 91 2.84 -3.47 3.11
CA MET A 91 3.37 -4.33 4.17
C MET A 91 4.56 -5.17 3.69
N LEU A 92 4.54 -5.62 2.43
CA LEU A 92 5.65 -6.36 1.81
C LEU A 92 6.86 -5.49 1.51
N ALA A 93 6.64 -4.29 0.95
CA ALA A 93 7.71 -3.39 0.52
C ALA A 93 8.36 -2.63 1.69
N TYR A 94 7.66 -2.48 2.81
CA TYR A 94 8.09 -1.68 3.95
C TYR A 94 7.91 -2.47 5.26
N PRO A 95 8.97 -3.14 5.76
CA PRO A 95 8.88 -4.00 6.95
C PRO A 95 8.30 -3.30 8.19
N MET A 96 8.49 -1.98 8.31
CA MET A 96 7.97 -1.20 9.43
C MET A 96 6.44 -1.02 9.39
N LEU A 97 5.82 -1.21 8.21
CA LEU A 97 4.37 -1.20 8.06
C LEU A 97 3.78 -2.61 8.19
N ASN A 98 4.57 -3.63 8.51
CA ASN A 98 4.06 -4.98 8.70
C ASN A 98 2.95 -4.98 9.76
N ASP A 99 1.90 -5.75 9.51
CA ASP A 99 0.69 -5.84 10.33
C ASP A 99 -0.11 -4.53 10.52
N MET A 100 0.30 -3.43 9.87
CA MET A 100 -0.39 -2.15 10.02
C MET A 100 -1.84 -2.22 9.51
N PHE A 101 -2.09 -2.97 8.44
CA PHE A 101 -3.39 -3.02 7.79
C PHE A 101 -4.11 -4.34 8.05
N VAL A 102 -5.28 -4.27 8.67
CA VAL A 102 -6.16 -5.43 8.81
C VAL A 102 -6.93 -5.65 7.50
N LEU A 103 -6.59 -6.73 6.80
CA LEU A 103 -7.24 -7.11 5.55
C LEU A 103 -8.25 -8.24 5.80
N LYS A 104 -9.48 -8.11 5.30
CA LYS A 104 -10.51 -9.15 5.45
C LYS A 104 -10.14 -10.41 4.64
N ASP A 105 -10.40 -11.56 5.24
CA ASP A 105 -9.88 -12.92 4.93
C ASP A 105 -10.00 -13.48 3.52
N ARG A 106 -10.61 -12.78 2.54
CA ARG A 106 -10.71 -13.35 1.18
C ARG A 106 -9.36 -13.61 0.50
N TYR A 107 -8.25 -13.10 1.07
CA TYR A 107 -6.88 -13.28 0.57
C TYR A 107 -5.83 -13.24 1.72
N SER A 108 -6.20 -13.58 2.96
CA SER A 108 -5.33 -13.48 4.16
C SER A 108 -4.46 -14.72 4.40
N HIS A 109 -4.68 -15.79 3.66
CA HIS A 109 -3.96 -17.05 3.79
C HIS A 109 -2.50 -16.92 3.27
N ARG A 110 -1.61 -16.23 3.99
CA ARG A 110 -0.15 -16.51 4.04
C ARG A 110 0.73 -15.47 4.76
N LEU A 111 0.23 -14.29 5.13
CA LEU A 111 1.06 -13.30 5.84
C LEU A 111 1.45 -13.72 7.29
N MET A 112 0.99 -14.90 7.76
CA MET A 112 1.21 -15.39 9.13
C MET A 112 1.95 -16.73 9.25
N ALA A 113 2.60 -17.24 8.20
CA ALA A 113 3.46 -18.40 8.38
C ALA A 113 4.88 -17.93 8.79
N PRO A 114 5.36 -18.22 10.02
CA PRO A 114 6.79 -18.20 10.26
C PRO A 114 7.42 -19.28 9.37
N ASN A 115 8.54 -18.95 8.73
CA ASN A 115 9.38 -19.95 8.07
C ASN A 115 9.89 -20.92 9.15
N ASP A 116 9.33 -22.12 9.19
CA ASP A 116 9.95 -23.31 9.77
C ASP A 116 10.82 -24.01 8.71
#